data_AF-A0A5C6B7K2-F1
#
_entry.id   AF-A0A5C6B7K2-F1
#
_cell.length_a   1.000
_cell.length_b   1.000
_cell.length_c   1.000
_cell.angle_alpha   90.00
_cell.angle_beta   90.00
_cell.angle_gamma   90.00
#
_symmetry.space_group_name_H-M   'P 1'
#
loop_
_entity.id
_entity.type
_entity.pdbx_description
1 polymer ?
#
loop_
_entity_poly.entity_id
_entity_poly.type
_entity_poly.pdbx_seq_one_letter_code
_entity_poly.pdbx_strand_id
1 'polypeptide(L)'
;MGAETRTQQYSQQTLRQVRLDSNRAMIRARFCPERAEVMQLRCMDDRMETETSFGNQLWYFEGIGVDEYNRQRTVYGAIEYSMQFGLNELVEDGVFDSEDQRDRFRHVYEREIRPPSLQQPGQRWLALGLVAVTAIWLTYLLVRTLMH
;
A
#
# COMPACT_ATOMS: atom_id res chain seq x y z
N MET A 1 11.85 -1.33 -20.34
CA MET A 1 10.49 -1.83 -20.62
C MET A 1 9.54 -0.73 -20.22
N GLY A 2 9.04 0.02 -21.21
CA GLY A 2 8.25 1.22 -20.97
C GLY A 2 6.87 0.85 -20.45
N ALA A 3 6.44 1.53 -19.40
CA ALA A 3 5.06 1.46 -18.92
C ALA A 3 4.16 1.97 -20.05
N GLU A 4 3.47 1.05 -20.73
CA GLU A 4 2.36 1.39 -21.61
C GLU A 4 1.28 2.03 -20.72
N THR A 5 1.24 3.37 -20.71
CA THR A 5 0.10 4.14 -20.20
C THR A 5 -1.09 3.86 -21.10
N ARG A 6 -1.72 2.69 -20.89
CA ARG A 6 -3.04 2.38 -21.40
C ARG A 6 -3.96 3.41 -20.73
N THR A 7 -4.55 4.29 -21.53
CA THR A 7 -5.51 5.29 -21.06
C THR A 7 -6.80 4.58 -20.65
N GLN A 8 -6.73 3.85 -19.53
CA GLN A 8 -7.85 3.12 -18.98
C GLN A 8 -8.86 4.15 -18.49
N GLN A 9 -10.05 4.12 -19.08
CA GLN A 9 -11.13 5.02 -18.70
C GLN A 9 -11.73 4.51 -17.40
N TYR A 10 -11.31 5.11 -16.29
CA TYR A 10 -11.89 4.84 -14.98
C TYR A 10 -13.30 5.42 -14.88
N SER A 11 -14.15 4.78 -14.08
CA SER A 11 -15.50 5.28 -13.83
C SER A 11 -15.45 6.67 -13.17
N GLN A 12 -16.45 7.50 -13.43
CA GLN A 12 -16.59 8.81 -12.78
C GLN A 12 -16.70 8.67 -11.25
N GLN A 13 -17.29 7.57 -10.76
CA GLN A 13 -17.38 7.28 -9.33
C GLN A 13 -16.00 7.04 -8.72
N THR A 14 -15.16 6.22 -9.37
CA THR A 14 -13.78 5.94 -8.93
C THR A 14 -12.97 7.23 -8.90
N LEU A 15 -12.99 8.02 -9.98
CA LEU A 15 -12.26 9.29 -10.03
C LEU A 15 -12.71 10.27 -8.95
N ARG A 16 -14.01 10.32 -8.66
CA ARG A 16 -14.56 11.16 -7.58
C ARG A 16 -14.10 10.69 -6.21
N GLN A 17 -14.08 9.38 -5.97
CA GLN A 17 -13.56 8.80 -4.73
C GLN A 17 -12.08 9.13 -4.53
N VAL A 18 -11.24 8.86 -5.54
CA VAL A 18 -9.80 9.16 -5.51
C VAL A 18 -9.57 10.65 -5.23
N ARG A 19 -10.34 11.54 -5.86
CA ARG A 19 -10.24 12.99 -5.62
C ARG A 19 -10.63 13.37 -4.19
N LEU A 20 -11.68 12.78 -3.63
CA LEU A 20 -12.07 13.01 -2.23
C LEU A 20 -10.99 12.54 -1.26
N ASP A 21 -10.42 11.36 -1.49
CA ASP A 21 -9.36 10.82 -0.64
C ASP A 21 -8.06 11.60 -0.79
N SER A 22 -7.74 12.11 -1.99
CA SER A 22 -6.61 13.04 -2.21
C SER A 22 -6.77 14.32 -1.40
N ASN A 23 -7.96 14.92 -1.38
CA ASN A 23 -8.23 16.09 -0.56
C ASN A 23 -8.11 15.77 0.94
N ARG A 24 -8.59 14.61 1.39
CA ARG A 24 -8.41 14.14 2.78
C ARG A 24 -6.94 13.95 3.14
N ALA A 25 -6.13 13.42 2.23
CA ALA A 25 -4.68 13.29 2.39
C ALA A 25 -4.02 14.66 2.59
N MET A 26 -4.37 15.65 1.75
CA MET A 26 -3.87 17.02 1.88
C MET A 26 -4.25 17.68 3.22
N ILE A 27 -5.48 17.46 3.69
CA ILE A 27 -5.94 17.94 5.01
C ILE A 27 -5.12 17.29 6.13
N ARG A 28 -4.89 15.97 6.08
CA ARG A 28 -4.04 15.26 7.05
C ARG A 28 -2.60 15.76 7.05
N ALA A 29 -2.09 16.15 5.88
CA ALA A 29 -0.78 16.80 5.72
C ALA A 29 -0.75 18.29 6.14
N ARG A 30 -1.82 18.80 6.77
CA ARG A 30 -1.96 20.17 7.29
C ARG A 30 -1.99 21.28 6.22
N PHE A 31 -2.37 20.94 5.00
CA PHE A 31 -2.67 21.96 3.99
C PHE A 31 -4.07 22.54 4.19
N CYS A 32 -4.24 23.82 3.86
CA CYS A 32 -5.52 24.51 3.96
C CYS A 32 -6.56 23.92 2.98
N PRO A 33 -7.69 23.36 3.44
CA PRO A 33 -8.65 22.66 2.58
C PRO A 33 -9.31 23.55 1.53
N GLU A 34 -9.52 24.83 1.83
CA GLU A 34 -10.24 25.77 0.95
C GLU A 34 -9.35 26.27 -0.20
N ARG A 35 -8.03 26.17 -0.03
CA ARG A 35 -7.03 26.74 -0.94
C ARG A 35 -6.11 25.69 -1.55
N ALA A 36 -6.17 24.46 -1.04
CA ALA A 36 -5.50 23.33 -1.63
C ALA A 36 -6.33 22.79 -2.80
N GLU A 37 -5.67 22.47 -3.90
CA GLU A 37 -6.32 22.00 -5.12
C GLU A 37 -5.57 20.80 -5.70
N VAL A 38 -6.30 19.73 -6.01
CA VAL A 38 -5.78 18.58 -6.76
C VAL A 38 -5.96 18.82 -8.25
N MET A 39 -4.86 19.12 -8.94
CA MET A 39 -4.85 19.46 -10.37
C MET A 39 -4.84 18.22 -11.26
N GLN A 40 -4.05 17.22 -10.89
CA GLN A 40 -3.84 16.03 -11.73
C GLN A 40 -4.01 14.75 -10.92
N LEU A 41 -4.62 13.75 -11.57
CA LEU A 41 -4.76 12.39 -11.06
C LEU A 41 -4.25 11.44 -12.14
N ARG A 42 -3.43 10.46 -11.75
CA ARG A 42 -2.87 9.44 -12.63
C ARG A 42 -2.93 8.09 -11.95
N CYS A 43 -3.55 7.11 -12.57
CA CYS A 43 -3.40 5.73 -12.12
C CYS A 43 -2.07 5.18 -12.63
N MET A 44 -1.23 4.71 -11.72
CA MET A 44 0.13 4.24 -12.00
C MET A 44 0.21 2.71 -12.05
N ASP A 45 -0.63 2.03 -11.27
CA ASP A 45 -0.74 0.57 -11.24
C ASP A 45 -2.22 0.23 -11.04
N ASP A 46 -2.73 -0.69 -11.85
CA ASP A 46 -4.10 -1.20 -11.75
C ASP A 46 -4.07 -2.71 -11.99
N ARG A 47 -4.12 -3.45 -10.88
CA ARG A 47 -4.11 -4.90 -10.88
C ARG A 47 -5.49 -5.38 -10.50
N MET A 48 -6.11 -6.09 -11.41
CA MET A 48 -7.41 -6.72 -11.16
C MET A 48 -7.29 -7.77 -10.06
N GLU A 49 -8.35 -7.89 -9.26
CA GLU A 49 -8.50 -9.00 -8.33
C GLU A 49 -8.60 -10.33 -9.07
N THR A 50 -8.16 -11.40 -8.41
CA THR A 50 -8.32 -12.78 -8.88
C THR A 50 -9.06 -13.58 -7.82
N GLU A 51 -9.48 -14.80 -8.15
CA GLU A 51 -10.09 -15.72 -7.18
C GLU A 51 -9.19 -15.98 -5.95
N THR A 52 -7.88 -15.80 -6.10
CA THR A 52 -6.88 -16.13 -5.09
C THR A 52 -6.15 -14.92 -4.50
N SER A 53 -6.40 -13.71 -5.02
CA SER A 53 -5.66 -12.51 -4.62
C SER A 53 -6.51 -11.25 -4.74
N PHE A 54 -6.33 -10.34 -3.78
CA PHE A 54 -6.81 -8.97 -3.88
C PHE A 54 -6.24 -8.27 -5.12
N GLY A 55 -7.03 -7.39 -5.71
CA GLY A 55 -6.56 -6.41 -6.68
C GLY A 55 -5.88 -5.24 -5.95
N ASN A 56 -5.16 -4.41 -6.68
CA ASN A 56 -4.51 -3.24 -6.12
C ASN A 56 -4.53 -2.08 -7.13
N GLN A 57 -4.78 -0.87 -6.66
CA GLN A 57 -4.62 0.34 -7.46
C GLN A 57 -3.72 1.34 -6.75
N LEU A 58 -2.74 1.85 -7.50
CA LEU A 58 -1.88 2.94 -7.05
C LEU A 58 -2.18 4.19 -7.87
N TRP A 59 -2.64 5.23 -7.19
CA TRP A 59 -2.97 6.52 -7.78
C TRP A 59 -1.97 7.58 -7.34
N TYR A 60 -1.41 8.30 -8.29
CA TYR A 60 -0.66 9.51 -8.04
C TYR A 60 -1.53 10.73 -8.24
N PHE A 61 -1.37 11.71 -7.38
CA PHE A 61 -1.98 13.01 -7.54
C PHE A 61 -0.96 14.11 -7.43
N GLU A 62 -1.24 15.21 -8.13
CA GLU A 62 -0.45 16.42 -8.06
C GLU A 62 -1.38 17.59 -7.86
N GLY A 63 -0.92 18.52 -7.05
CA GLY A 63 -1.74 19.63 -6.64
C GLY A 63 -0.92 20.76 -6.09
N ILE A 64 -1.66 21.74 -5.60
CA ILE A 64 -1.11 22.89 -4.92
C ILE A 64 -1.65 22.87 -3.49
N GLY A 65 -0.77 22.83 -2.50
CA GLY A 65 -1.09 22.98 -1.09
C GLY A 65 -0.71 24.36 -0.59
N VAL A 66 -1.51 24.93 0.31
CA VAL A 66 -1.14 26.12 1.07
C VAL A 66 -0.87 25.71 2.52
N ASP A 67 0.35 25.97 2.98
CA ASP A 67 0.76 25.64 4.35
C ASP A 67 0.25 26.66 5.39
N GLU A 68 0.48 26.36 6.67
CA GLU A 68 0.10 27.23 7.80
C GLU A 68 0.77 28.63 7.73
N TYR A 69 1.88 28.77 7.00
CA TYR A 69 2.60 30.04 6.79
C TYR A 69 2.12 30.79 5.54
N ASN A 70 0.98 30.38 4.98
CA ASN A 70 0.40 30.97 3.78
C ASN A 70 1.31 30.84 2.55
N ARG A 71 2.20 29.83 2.51
CA ARG A 71 3.04 29.56 1.34
C ARG A 71 2.39 28.51 0.47
N GLN A 72 2.29 28.85 -0.80
CA GLN A 72 1.81 27.95 -1.83
C GLN A 72 2.96 27.04 -2.28
N ARG A 73 2.74 25.73 -2.28
CA ARG A 73 3.72 24.73 -2.72
C ARG A 73 3.06 23.70 -3.61
N THR A 74 3.80 23.23 -4.60
CA THR A 74 3.43 22.03 -5.34
C THR A 74 3.53 20.84 -4.39
N VAL A 75 2.49 20.01 -4.39
CA VAL A 75 2.43 18.79 -3.59
C VAL A 75 2.26 17.59 -4.49
N TYR A 76 2.93 16.50 -4.12
CA TYR A 76 2.89 15.24 -4.81
C TYR A 76 2.32 14.20 -3.87
N GLY A 77 1.28 13.50 -4.28
CA GLY A 77 0.63 12.51 -3.43
C GLY A 77 0.54 11.14 -4.09
N ALA A 78 0.40 10.13 -3.24
CA ALA A 78 0.11 8.76 -3.64
C ALA A 78 -1.04 8.22 -2.79
N ILE A 79 -1.90 7.41 -3.39
CA ILE A 79 -3.03 6.75 -2.75
C ILE A 79 -3.04 5.29 -3.21
N GLU A 80 -3.08 4.38 -2.26
CA GLU A 80 -3.17 2.95 -2.48
C GLU A 80 -4.55 2.42 -2.11
N TYR A 81 -5.14 1.64 -3.02
CA TYR A 81 -6.36 0.90 -2.78
C TYR A 81 -6.13 -0.60 -2.89
N SER A 82 -6.64 -1.36 -1.92
CA SER A 82 -6.88 -2.78 -2.06
C SER A 82 -8.26 -3.00 -2.66
N MET A 83 -8.36 -3.88 -3.66
CA MET A 83 -9.62 -4.21 -4.31
C MET A 83 -10.08 -5.62 -3.98
N GLN A 84 -11.30 -5.75 -3.47
CA GLN A 84 -11.96 -7.04 -3.30
C GLN A 84 -13.46 -6.95 -3.59
N PHE A 85 -14.00 -7.90 -4.36
CA PHE A 85 -15.40 -7.98 -4.75
C PHE A 85 -15.92 -6.67 -5.38
N GLY A 86 -15.07 -6.01 -6.19
CA GLY A 86 -15.35 -4.71 -6.77
C GLY A 86 -15.41 -3.52 -5.79
N LEU A 87 -14.99 -3.69 -4.54
CA LEU A 87 -14.88 -2.63 -3.55
C LEU A 87 -13.44 -2.12 -3.47
N ASN A 88 -13.29 -0.79 -3.40
CA ASN A 88 -12.00 -0.12 -3.23
C ASN A 88 -11.82 0.29 -1.76
N GLU A 89 -10.94 -0.40 -1.05
CA GLU A 89 -10.55 -0.08 0.33
C GLU A 89 -9.26 0.74 0.34
N LEU A 90 -9.28 1.90 0.98
CA LEU A 90 -8.09 2.74 1.12
C LEU A 90 -7.11 2.07 2.09
N VAL A 91 -5.94 1.69 1.59
CA VAL A 91 -4.88 1.05 2.39
C VAL A 91 -3.98 2.11 3.00
N GLU A 92 -3.42 2.95 2.14
CA GLU A 92 -2.47 3.99 2.55
C GLU A 92 -2.56 5.20 1.62
N ASP A 93 -2.25 6.37 2.17
CA ASP A 93 -2.12 7.61 1.43
C ASP A 93 -1.00 8.48 1.99
N GLY A 94 -0.31 9.16 1.10
CA GLY A 94 0.83 10.00 1.44
C GLY A 94 0.87 11.28 0.62
N VAL A 95 1.38 12.34 1.24
CA VAL A 95 1.68 13.63 0.59
C VAL A 95 3.14 13.95 0.81
N PHE A 96 3.80 14.38 -0.26
CA PHE A 96 5.23 14.54 -0.36
C PHE A 96 5.56 15.90 -1.01
N ASP A 97 6.72 16.44 -0.64
CA ASP A 97 7.21 17.72 -1.18
C ASP A 97 7.88 17.57 -2.57
N SER A 98 8.21 16.33 -2.98
CA SER A 98 8.89 16.06 -4.24
C SER A 98 8.45 14.73 -4.87
N GLU A 99 8.56 14.64 -6.19
CA GLU A 99 8.30 13.40 -6.94
C GLU A 99 9.21 12.26 -6.48
N ASP A 100 10.49 12.53 -6.21
CA ASP A 100 11.45 11.52 -5.76
C ASP A 100 11.04 10.90 -4.42
N GLN A 101 10.45 11.69 -3.51
CA GLN A 101 9.93 11.17 -2.24
C GLN A 101 8.73 10.26 -2.46
N ARG A 102 7.80 10.65 -3.34
CA ARG A 102 6.66 9.83 -3.75
C ARG A 102 7.11 8.53 -4.43
N ASP A 103 8.14 8.57 -5.28
CA ASP A 103 8.61 7.36 -5.96
C ASP A 103 9.35 6.40 -5.01
N ARG A 104 9.91 6.89 -3.89
CA ARG A 104 10.39 6.02 -2.81
C ARG A 104 9.25 5.26 -2.11
N PHE A 105 8.06 5.87 -1.99
CA PHE A 105 6.87 5.19 -1.48
C PHE A 105 6.52 3.95 -2.33
N ARG A 106 6.64 4.08 -3.66
CA ARG A 106 6.45 2.97 -4.60
C ARG A 106 7.40 1.80 -4.37
N HIS A 107 8.65 2.05 -3.98
CA HIS A 107 9.61 0.97 -3.71
C HIS A 107 9.27 0.15 -2.46
N VAL A 108 8.58 0.75 -1.48
CA VAL A 108 8.06 0.03 -0.31
C VAL A 108 6.85 -0.82 -0.73
N TYR A 109 5.92 -0.22 -1.47
CA TYR A 109 4.76 -0.88 -2.09
C TYR A 109 5.16 -2.13 -2.91
N GLU A 110 6.13 -2.01 -3.82
CA GLU A 110 6.59 -3.15 -4.64
C GLU A 110 7.24 -4.28 -3.82
N ARG A 111 7.73 -3.99 -2.61
CA ARG A 111 8.41 -4.95 -1.74
C ARG A 111 7.44 -5.78 -0.90
N GLU A 112 6.35 -5.18 -0.43
CA GLU A 112 5.33 -5.85 0.41
C GLU A 112 4.38 -6.73 -0.40
N ILE A 113 4.17 -6.43 -1.68
CA ILE A 113 3.26 -7.18 -2.56
C ILE A 113 3.88 -8.48 -3.08
N ARG A 114 5.14 -8.78 -2.77
CA ARG A 114 5.64 -10.14 -3.00
C ARG A 114 4.96 -11.06 -2.00
N PRO A 115 4.18 -12.07 -2.45
CA PRO A 115 3.58 -13.02 -1.53
C PRO A 115 4.68 -13.58 -0.63
N PRO A 116 4.41 -13.88 0.65
CA PRO A 116 5.37 -14.49 1.54
C PRO A 116 5.79 -15.83 0.93
N SER A 117 6.82 -15.81 0.10
CA SER A 117 7.37 -16.99 -0.50
C SER A 117 8.03 -17.74 0.64
N LEU A 118 7.69 -19.01 0.83
CA LEU A 118 8.34 -19.95 1.77
C LEU A 118 9.88 -20.04 1.58
N GLN A 119 10.41 -19.38 0.56
CA GLN A 119 11.84 -19.24 0.29
C GLN A 119 12.52 -18.08 1.06
N GLN A 120 11.78 -17.26 1.81
CA GLN A 120 12.40 -16.23 2.63
C GLN A 120 13.18 -16.87 3.80
N PRO A 121 14.48 -16.55 3.97
CA PRO A 121 15.35 -17.20 4.94
C PRO A 121 14.86 -17.04 6.38
N GLY A 122 14.21 -15.92 6.72
CA GLY A 122 13.61 -15.71 8.05
C GLY A 122 12.50 -16.68 8.40
N GLN A 123 11.63 -17.03 7.44
CA GLN A 123 10.56 -18.00 7.66
C GLN A 123 11.10 -19.42 7.85
N ARG A 124 12.24 -19.75 7.23
CA ARG A 124 12.92 -21.04 7.46
C ARG A 124 13.42 -21.17 8.89
N TRP A 125 13.97 -20.09 9.47
CA TRP A 125 14.40 -20.09 10.88
C TRP A 125 13.23 -20.24 11.85
N LEU A 126 12.10 -19.58 11.58
CA LEU A 126 10.87 -19.74 12.37
C LEU A 126 10.33 -21.17 12.31
N ALA A 127 10.29 -21.78 11.11
CA ALA A 127 9.87 -23.16 10.94
C ALA A 127 10.81 -24.13 11.67
N LEU A 128 12.13 -23.92 11.60
CA LEU A 128 13.13 -24.72 12.31
C LEU A 128 12.95 -24.61 13.84
N GLY A 129 12.71 -23.39 14.34
CA GLY A 129 12.42 -23.16 15.75
C GLY A 129 11.15 -23.90 16.20
N LEU A 130 10.08 -23.83 15.42
CA LEU A 130 8.83 -24.54 15.70
C LEU A 130 9.04 -26.08 15.74
N VAL A 131 9.78 -26.63 14.78
CA VAL A 131 10.11 -28.06 14.72
C VAL A 131 10.97 -28.49 15.92
N ALA A 132 11.94 -27.66 16.33
CA ALA A 132 12.79 -27.98 17.48
C ALA A 132 11.99 -27.99 18.80
N VAL A 133 11.15 -26.97 19.02
CA VAL A 133 10.30 -26.89 20.23
C VAL A 133 9.30 -28.05 20.29
N THR A 134 8.66 -28.36 19.16
CA THR A 134 7.72 -29.50 19.09
C THR A 134 8.43 -30.84 19.33
N ALA A 135 9.63 -31.05 18.79
CA ALA A 135 10.42 -32.26 19.02
C ALA A 135 10.85 -32.42 20.49
N ILE A 136 11.32 -31.34 21.13
CA ILE A 136 11.68 -31.34 22.56
C ILE A 136 10.45 -31.65 23.40
N TRP A 137 9.31 -31.03 23.11
CA TRP A 137 8.07 -31.25 23.84
C TRP A 137 7.55 -32.68 23.69
N LEU A 138 7.55 -33.23 22.48
CA LEU A 138 7.16 -34.62 22.22
C LEU A 138 8.08 -35.60 22.93
N THR A 139 9.39 -35.34 22.94
CA THR A 139 10.37 -36.19 23.62
C THR A 139 10.18 -36.14 25.13
N TYR A 140 9.96 -34.95 25.69
CA TYR A 140 9.62 -34.77 27.10
C TYR A 140 8.36 -35.54 27.50
N LEU A 141 7.29 -35.44 26.69
CA LEU A 141 6.06 -36.20 26.92
C LEU A 141 6.30 -37.71 26.86
N LEU A 142 7.07 -38.19 25.86
CA LEU A 142 7.40 -39.60 25.70
C LEU A 142 8.16 -40.17 26.90
N VAL A 143 9.20 -39.48 27.35
CA VAL A 143 9.97 -39.88 28.55
C VAL A 143 9.06 -39.92 29.77
N ARG A 144 8.22 -38.90 29.95
CA ARG A 144 7.27 -38.84 31.06
C ARG A 144 6.27 -39.99 31.02
N THR A 145 5.79 -40.39 29.85
CA THR A 145 4.87 -41.54 29.71
C THR A 145 5.53 -42.90 29.88
N LEU A 146 6.83 -43.04 29.60
CA LEU A 146 7.56 -44.29 29.78
C LEU A 146 8.09 -44.49 31.21
N MET A 147 8.30 -43.40 31.95
CA MET A 147 8.74 -43.43 33.35
C MET A 147 7.57 -43.53 34.34
N HIS A 148 6.33 -43.65 33.85
CA HIS A 148 5.13 -43.75 34.65
C HIS A 148 4.40 -45.07 34.41
#